data_AF-A0A924CMI8-F1
#
_entry.id   AF-A0A924CMI8-F1
#
_cell.length_a   1.000
_cell.length_b   1.000
_cell.length_c   1.000
_cell.angle_alpha   90.00
_cell.angle_beta   90.00
_cell.angle_gamma   90.00
#
_symmetry.space_group_name_H-M   'P 1'
#
loop_
_entity.id
_entity.type
_entity.pdbx_description
1 polymer ?
#
loop_
_entity_poly.entity_id
_entity_poly.type
_entity_poly.pdbx_seq_one_letter_code
_entity_poly.pdbx_strand_id
1 'polypeptide(L)'
;MLIETLKARRQNLAKLVDRPVILWSGDRPSRNFPANKYPFRASSHFLYFAGIPIPNAAIHLHQGKLTLFVDDPHAGSALWHGESPTRETLAESMGADAAYPLSELLPIEFPSEMLVLKPSVWATDAL
;
A
#
# COMPACT_ATOMS: atom_id res chain seq x y z
N MET A 1 7.75 8.45 -18.77
CA MET A 1 6.58 7.58 -18.49
C MET A 1 6.57 7.23 -17.00
N LEU A 2 5.45 7.43 -16.31
CA LEU A 2 5.33 7.29 -14.84
C LEU A 2 5.91 5.96 -14.30
N ILE A 3 5.62 4.84 -14.98
CA ILE A 3 6.08 3.49 -14.60
C ILE A 3 7.60 3.41 -14.52
N GLU A 4 8.33 3.98 -15.47
CA GLU A 4 9.80 3.94 -15.49
C GLU A 4 10.39 4.72 -14.31
N THR A 5 9.77 5.84 -13.94
CA THR A 5 10.15 6.59 -12.72
C THR A 5 9.90 5.76 -11.46
N LEU A 6 8.77 5.06 -11.36
CA LEU A 6 8.45 4.22 -10.21
C LEU A 6 9.42 3.03 -10.10
N LYS A 7 9.74 2.37 -11.22
CA LYS A 7 10.76 1.31 -11.27
C LYS A 7 12.12 1.82 -10.81
N ALA A 8 12.57 2.97 -11.31
CA ALA A 8 13.85 3.56 -10.90
C ALA A 8 13.92 3.83 -9.39
N ARG A 9 12.84 4.31 -8.76
CA ARG A 9 12.76 4.51 -7.31
C ARG A 9 12.92 3.19 -6.55
N ARG A 10 12.25 2.12 -6.99
CA ARG A 10 12.34 0.79 -6.36
C ARG A 10 13.73 0.17 -6.53
N GLN A 11 14.34 0.32 -7.70
CA GLN A 11 15.72 -0.12 -7.93
C GLN A 11 16.73 0.63 -7.05
N ASN A 12 16.52 1.92 -6.82
CA ASN A 12 17.37 2.68 -5.90
C ASN A 12 17.18 2.24 -4.44
N LEU A 13 15.94 1.94 -4.01
CA LEU A 13 15.70 1.38 -2.68
C LEU A 13 16.44 0.04 -2.48
N ALA A 14 16.42 -0.84 -3.48
CA ALA A 14 17.07 -2.15 -3.42
C ALA A 14 18.60 -2.07 -3.25
N LYS A 15 19.23 -0.98 -3.71
CA LYS A 15 20.67 -0.74 -3.49
C LYS A 15 20.99 -0.33 -2.04
N LEU A 16 19.99 0.19 -1.32
CA LEU A 16 20.15 0.72 0.04
C LEU A 16 19.66 -0.25 1.11
N VAL A 17 18.72 -1.12 0.76
CA VAL A 17 18.04 -2.02 1.70
C VAL A 17 17.98 -3.42 1.10
N ASP A 18 18.73 -4.35 1.70
CA ASP A 18 18.82 -5.76 1.27
C ASP A 18 17.75 -6.67 1.91
N ARG A 19 16.76 -6.08 2.58
CA ARG A 19 15.66 -6.81 3.21
C ARG A 19 14.31 -6.45 2.60
N PRO A 20 13.31 -7.35 2.65
CA PRO A 20 11.93 -7.03 2.29
C PRO A 20 11.38 -5.81 3.05
N VAL A 21 10.61 -4.98 2.36
CA VAL A 21 9.90 -3.84 2.95
C VAL A 21 8.42 -3.93 2.60
N ILE A 22 7.55 -3.83 3.62
CA ILE A 22 6.11 -3.72 3.43
C ILE A 22 5.69 -2.27 3.74
N LEU A 23 4.97 -1.64 2.81
CA LEU A 23 4.41 -0.31 3.01
C LEU A 23 2.89 -0.37 2.85
N TRP A 24 2.19 0.09 3.88
CA TRP A 24 0.74 0.22 3.87
C TRP A 24 0.30 1.56 3.29
N SER A 25 -0.76 1.55 2.49
CA SER A 25 -1.39 2.78 1.99
C SER A 25 -2.20 3.49 3.06
N GLY A 26 -2.78 2.74 4.00
CA GLY A 26 -3.78 3.21 4.96
C GLY A 26 -5.21 3.11 4.42
N ASP A 27 -6.19 3.48 5.25
CA ASP A 27 -7.60 3.54 4.86
C ASP A 27 -8.23 4.87 5.31
N ARG A 28 -9.49 5.11 4.95
CA ARG A 28 -10.29 6.26 5.32
C ARG A 28 -10.75 6.13 6.78
N PRO A 29 -10.19 6.92 7.73
CA PRO A 29 -10.65 6.86 9.10
C PRO A 29 -12.09 7.39 9.22
N SER A 30 -12.85 6.76 10.11
CA SER A 30 -14.18 7.27 10.49
C SER A 30 -14.05 8.56 11.30
N ARG A 31 -14.96 9.50 11.06
CA ARG A 31 -15.04 10.78 11.77
C ARG A 31 -15.66 10.60 13.15
N ASN A 32 -16.94 10.23 13.15
CA ASN A 32 -17.80 10.17 14.34
C ASN A 32 -18.71 8.92 14.36
N PHE A 33 -18.93 8.28 13.22
CA PHE A 33 -19.60 6.96 13.12
C PHE A 33 -19.04 6.15 11.94
N PRO A 34 -19.19 4.81 11.92
CA PRO A 34 -18.47 3.94 10.98
C PRO A 34 -18.63 4.29 9.50
N ALA A 35 -19.83 4.67 9.08
CA ALA A 35 -20.12 5.02 7.68
C ALA A 35 -19.66 6.44 7.27
N ASN A 36 -19.41 7.35 8.23
CA ASN A 36 -18.93 8.70 7.93
C ASN A 36 -17.41 8.75 7.94
N LYS A 37 -16.81 8.67 6.76
CA LYS A 37 -15.36 8.59 6.59
C LYS A 37 -14.78 9.90 6.05
N TYR A 38 -13.54 10.23 6.43
CA TYR A 38 -12.78 11.30 5.77
C TYR A 38 -12.46 10.94 4.31
N PRO A 39 -12.20 11.94 3.45
CA PRO A 39 -11.60 11.69 2.14
C PRO A 39 -10.30 10.89 2.27
N PHE A 40 -10.09 9.96 1.35
CA PHE A 40 -8.91 9.10 1.40
C PHE A 40 -7.64 9.87 1.05
N ARG A 41 -6.57 9.61 1.81
CA ARG A 41 -5.22 10.07 1.53
C ARG A 41 -4.23 8.97 1.89
N ALA A 42 -3.60 8.38 0.87
CA ALA A 42 -2.61 7.33 1.06
C ALA A 42 -1.35 7.86 1.76
N SER A 43 -0.62 6.99 2.46
CA SER A 43 0.72 7.25 3.00
C SER A 43 1.67 7.80 1.93
N SER A 44 2.50 8.78 2.29
CA SER A 44 3.46 9.38 1.35
C SER A 44 4.51 8.36 0.88
N HIS A 45 4.94 7.45 1.76
CA HIS A 45 5.89 6.39 1.42
C HIS A 45 5.29 5.42 0.41
N PHE A 46 4.03 5.02 0.62
CA PHE A 46 3.30 4.18 -0.33
C PHE A 46 3.21 4.86 -1.70
N LEU A 47 2.74 6.11 -1.74
CA LEU A 47 2.58 6.87 -2.99
C LEU A 47 3.89 7.08 -3.73
N TYR A 48 5.01 7.23 -3.01
CA TYR A 48 6.32 7.39 -3.63
C TYR A 48 6.71 6.20 -4.51
N PHE A 49 6.33 4.97 -4.13
CA PHE A 49 6.70 3.75 -4.85
C PHE A 49 5.57 3.14 -5.70
N ALA A 50 4.31 3.33 -5.32
CA ALA A 50 3.14 2.84 -6.05
C ALA A 50 2.56 3.86 -7.05
N GLY A 51 2.72 5.15 -6.78
CA GLY A 51 2.23 6.24 -7.65
C GLY A 51 0.70 6.45 -7.66
N ILE A 52 -0.09 5.56 -7.06
CA ILE A 52 -1.55 5.58 -7.10
C ILE A 52 -2.11 5.52 -5.68
N PRO A 53 -3.07 6.40 -5.29
CA PRO A 53 -3.67 6.37 -3.95
C PRO A 53 -4.74 5.29 -3.86
N ILE A 54 -4.35 4.06 -3.54
CA ILE A 54 -5.27 2.93 -3.35
C ILE A 54 -5.59 2.76 -1.86
N PRO A 55 -6.86 2.85 -1.42
CA PRO A 55 -7.23 2.61 -0.02
C PRO A 55 -7.11 1.13 0.33
N ASN A 56 -6.73 0.86 1.58
CA ASN A 56 -6.60 -0.49 2.14
C ASN A 56 -5.75 -1.41 1.24
N ALA A 57 -4.53 -0.98 0.93
CA ALA A 57 -3.59 -1.75 0.12
C ALA A 57 -2.22 -1.81 0.80
N ALA A 58 -1.45 -2.83 0.46
CA ALA A 58 -0.05 -2.93 0.84
C ALA A 58 0.82 -3.18 -0.40
N ILE A 59 2.05 -2.68 -0.36
CA ILE A 59 3.08 -3.04 -1.33
C ILE A 59 4.23 -3.74 -0.61
N HIS A 60 4.69 -4.83 -1.20
CA HIS A 60 5.93 -5.49 -0.82
C HIS A 60 7.02 -5.13 -1.83
N LEU A 61 8.13 -4.64 -1.32
CA LEU A 61 9.30 -4.23 -2.10
C LEU A 61 10.48 -5.11 -1.72
N HIS A 62 11.04 -5.81 -2.70
CA HIS A 62 12.24 -6.61 -2.51
C HIS A 62 13.02 -6.70 -3.82
N GLN A 63 14.34 -6.46 -3.77
CA GLN A 63 15.24 -6.54 -4.93
C GLN A 63 14.74 -5.75 -6.16
N GLY A 64 14.13 -4.59 -5.91
CA GLY A 64 13.62 -3.69 -6.95
C GLY A 64 12.27 -4.10 -7.56
N LYS A 65 11.73 -5.24 -7.13
CA LYS A 65 10.42 -5.75 -7.53
C LYS A 65 9.33 -5.20 -6.62
N LEU A 66 8.13 -5.10 -7.18
CA LEU A 66 6.91 -4.66 -6.53
C LEU A 66 5.86 -5.76 -6.58
N THR A 67 5.36 -6.18 -5.42
CA THR A 67 4.15 -6.98 -5.30
C THR A 67 3.05 -6.15 -4.66
N LEU A 68 1.90 -6.04 -5.34
CA LEU A 68 0.71 -5.34 -4.84
C LEU A 68 -0.20 -6.31 -4.09
N PHE A 69 -0.67 -5.92 -2.90
CA PHE A 69 -1.70 -6.63 -2.16
C PHE A 69 -2.92 -5.73 -2.01
N VAL A 70 -4.02 -6.11 -2.67
CA VAL A 70 -5.30 -5.40 -2.64
C VAL A 70 -6.43 -6.35 -3.04
N ASP A 71 -7.60 -6.19 -2.42
CA ASP A 71 -8.78 -6.95 -2.82
C ASP A 71 -9.49 -6.30 -4.00
N ASP A 72 -10.12 -7.11 -4.84
CA ASP A 72 -10.92 -6.60 -5.94
C ASP A 72 -12.19 -5.89 -5.43
N PRO A 73 -12.70 -4.90 -6.18
CA PRO A 73 -13.95 -4.25 -5.85
C PRO A 73 -15.09 -5.26 -5.70
N HIS A 74 -15.92 -5.11 -4.67
CA HIS A 74 -17.13 -5.93 -4.54
C HIS A 74 -18.06 -5.74 -5.75
N ALA A 75 -18.60 -6.83 -6.28
CA ALA A 75 -19.47 -6.82 -7.45
C ALA A 75 -20.67 -5.86 -7.34
N GLY A 76 -21.21 -5.67 -6.12
CA GLY A 76 -22.31 -4.73 -5.87
C GLY A 76 -21.92 -3.25 -5.83
N SER A 77 -20.63 -2.93 -5.80
CA SER A 77 -20.12 -1.55 -5.72
C SER A 77 -20.27 -0.78 -7.04
N ALA A 78 -20.25 -1.49 -8.18
CA ALA A 78 -20.32 -0.88 -9.51
C ALA A 78 -21.61 -0.07 -9.73
N LEU A 79 -22.72 -0.50 -9.12
CA LEU A 79 -24.02 0.14 -9.23
C LEU A 79 -24.04 1.58 -8.66
N TRP A 80 -23.19 1.86 -7.67
CA TRP A 80 -23.21 3.12 -6.90
C TRP A 80 -21.99 4.00 -7.14
N HIS A 81 -20.87 3.40 -7.54
CA HIS A 81 -19.58 4.09 -7.65
C HIS A 81 -18.97 4.01 -9.05
N GLY A 82 -19.65 3.35 -10.00
CA GLY A 82 -19.11 3.02 -11.32
C GLY A 82 -18.07 1.91 -11.27
N GLU A 83 -17.54 1.56 -12.44
CA GLU A 83 -16.47 0.57 -12.54
C GLU A 83 -15.23 1.07 -11.81
N SER A 84 -14.86 0.34 -10.75
CA SER A 84 -13.60 0.52 -10.05
C SER A 84 -12.54 -0.36 -10.72
N PRO A 85 -11.29 0.09 -10.83
CA PRO A 85 -10.23 -0.72 -11.44
C PRO A 85 -10.01 -2.00 -10.64
N THR A 86 -9.79 -3.11 -11.33
CA THR A 86 -9.43 -4.38 -10.69
C THR A 86 -8.01 -4.33 -10.16
N ARG A 87 -7.64 -5.28 -9.30
CA ARG A 87 -6.27 -5.45 -8.82
C ARG A 87 -5.27 -5.51 -9.98
N GLU A 88 -5.59 -6.23 -11.05
CA GLU A 88 -4.73 -6.42 -12.20
C GLU A 88 -4.54 -5.10 -12.97
N THR A 89 -5.62 -4.34 -13.20
CA THR A 89 -5.53 -3.00 -13.81
C THR A 89 -4.68 -2.06 -12.95
N LEU A 90 -4.84 -2.10 -11.62
CA LEU A 90 -4.02 -1.33 -10.69
C LEU A 90 -2.54 -1.74 -10.78
N ALA A 91 -2.25 -3.04 -10.80
CA ALA A 91 -0.90 -3.58 -10.92
C ALA A 91 -0.20 -3.12 -12.20
N GLU A 92 -0.89 -3.21 -13.35
CA GLU A 92 -0.37 -2.76 -14.64
C GLU A 92 -0.05 -1.27 -14.65
N SER A 93 -0.96 -0.44 -14.12
CA SER A 93 -0.80 1.02 -14.13
C SER A 93 0.38 1.53 -13.29
N MET A 94 0.81 0.78 -12.27
CA MET A 94 2.01 1.08 -11.46
C MET A 94 3.25 0.27 -11.87
N GLY A 95 3.12 -0.63 -12.85
CA GLY A 95 4.15 -1.58 -13.26
C GLY A 95 4.60 -2.48 -12.11
N ALA A 96 3.66 -3.09 -11.39
CA ALA A 96 3.93 -4.13 -10.41
C ALA A 96 4.30 -5.44 -11.11
N ASP A 97 5.18 -6.22 -10.48
CA ASP A 97 5.65 -7.51 -10.98
C ASP A 97 4.66 -8.65 -10.65
N ALA A 98 3.88 -8.49 -9.57
CA ALA A 98 2.84 -9.41 -9.16
C ALA A 98 1.74 -8.68 -8.37
N ALA A 99 0.55 -9.26 -8.30
CA ALA A 99 -0.52 -8.76 -7.47
C ALA A 99 -1.38 -9.89 -6.90
N TYR A 100 -1.72 -9.78 -5.61
CA TYR A 100 -2.48 -10.79 -4.85
C TYR A 100 -3.58 -10.13 -4.00
N PRO A 101 -4.60 -10.88 -3.55
CA PRO A 101 -5.55 -10.40 -2.54
C PRO A 101 -4.85 -10.11 -1.20
N LEU A 102 -5.46 -9.29 -0.35
CA LEU A 102 -4.90 -8.97 0.97
C LEU A 102 -4.77 -10.20 1.88
N SER A 103 -5.59 -11.23 1.67
CA SER A 103 -5.51 -12.49 2.42
C SER A 103 -4.19 -13.24 2.21
N GLU A 104 -3.52 -13.02 1.08
CA GLU A 104 -2.21 -13.60 0.78
C GLU A 104 -1.05 -12.78 1.37
N LEU A 105 -1.34 -11.64 1.99
CA LEU A 105 -0.41 -10.92 2.86
C LEU A 105 -0.33 -11.65 4.21
N LEU A 106 0.14 -12.90 4.20
CA LEU A 106 0.37 -13.66 5.42
C LEU A 106 1.53 -13.04 6.22
N PRO A 107 1.50 -13.13 7.56
CA PRO A 107 2.69 -12.85 8.34
C PRO A 107 3.67 -13.99 8.07
N ILE A 108 4.55 -13.82 7.10
CA ILE A 108 5.83 -14.53 7.10
C ILE A 108 6.43 -14.13 8.44
N GLU A 109 6.52 -15.07 9.40
CA GLU A 109 7.03 -14.89 10.76
C GLU A 109 7.97 -13.70 10.81
N PHE A 110 7.55 -12.58 11.40
CA PHE A 110 8.41 -11.42 11.51
C PHE A 110 9.64 -11.88 12.31
N PRO A 111 10.84 -11.95 11.70
CA PRO A 111 12.02 -12.20 12.50
C PRO A 111 12.07 -11.06 13.51
N SER A 112 12.29 -11.39 14.78
CA SER A 112 12.31 -10.47 15.92
C SER A 112 13.27 -9.27 15.78
N GLU A 113 14.03 -9.20 14.69
CA GLU A 113 14.99 -8.15 14.36
C GLU A 113 14.47 -7.10 13.36
N MET A 114 13.21 -7.17 12.92
CA MET A 114 12.67 -6.14 12.05
C MET A 114 12.57 -4.82 12.82
N LEU A 115 13.25 -3.79 12.30
CA LEU A 115 13.15 -2.42 12.79
C LEU A 115 11.75 -1.90 12.45
N VAL A 116 10.76 -2.29 13.25
CA VAL A 116 9.48 -1.60 13.32
C VAL A 116 9.85 -0.19 13.76
N LEU A 117 9.84 0.75 12.81
CA LEU A 117 9.79 2.16 13.16
C LEU A 117 8.52 2.31 14.00
N LYS A 118 8.70 2.31 15.33
CA LYS A 118 7.62 2.61 16.25
C LYS A 118 6.99 3.90 15.73
N PRO A 119 5.66 3.96 15.52
CA PRO A 119 5.00 5.23 15.29
C PRO A 119 5.53 6.17 16.34
N SER A 120 6.18 7.24 15.90
CA SER A 120 6.90 8.13 16.80
C SER A 120 5.93 8.54 17.88
N VAL A 121 6.40 8.41 19.11
CA VAL A 121 5.69 8.77 20.33
C VAL A 121 5.37 10.26 20.24
N TRP A 122 4.22 10.59 19.65
CA TRP A 122 3.64 11.93 19.61
C TRP A 122 2.31 11.99 20.35
N ALA A 123 1.96 10.94 21.07
CA ALA A 123 0.70 10.86 21.81
C ALA A 123 0.91 10.22 23.18
N THR A 124 1.73 10.85 24.02
CA THR A 124 1.58 10.88 25.49
C THR A 124 2.61 11.88 26.00
N ASP A 125 2.21 13.15 26.00
CA ASP A 125 2.64 14.17 26.95
C ASP A 125 1.74 15.40 26.71
N ALA A 126 0.45 15.23 27.00
CA ALA A 126 -0.48 16.32 27.24
C ALA A 126 -1.69 15.78 27.99
N LEU A 127 -1.74 16.19 29.27
CA LEU A 127 -2.77 15.96 30.31
C LEU A 127 -2.60 14.70 31.16
#